data_AF-A0A315B1Z6-F1
#
_entry.id   AF-A0A315B1Z6-F1
#
_cell.length_a   1.000
_cell.length_b   1.000
_cell.length_c   1.000
_cell.angle_alpha   90.00
_cell.angle_beta   90.00
_cell.angle_gamma   90.00
#
_symmetry.space_group_name_H-M   'P 1'
#
loop_
_entity.id
_entity.type
_entity.pdbx_description
1 polymer ?
#
loop_
_entity_poly.entity_id
_entity_poly.type
_entity_poly.pdbx_seq_one_letter_code
_entity_poly.pdbx_strand_id
1 'polypeptide(L)'
;MKNDMSRAADSQHQSPKLKSKLMARIKPQALLIQSKKKKGPTRISITTIVMCNLIIALIALSLVATYRYWSRRSPDQSGSDLSTLEDIGGFVKKYDLPGYAILNTSKGPIMVELFKDGSPEVVDRFLDLCQKGHFKGMPFSHVIKHYVIKGGGSQGLGAAEDWISKGKLRSQLVTRPKHEAFMLGTTKNRLDDKGFELVITTAPIPDLNDKLIVFGRVIKGEDVVQEIEEVDTDEHYRPKSSVGITGVILKREI
;
A
#
# COMPACT_ATOMS: atom_id res chain seq x y z
N MET A 1 -66.91 5.07 19.72
CA MET A 1 -65.44 4.88 19.77
C MET A 1 -65.07 3.97 18.61
N LYS A 2 -64.29 4.49 17.64
CA LYS A 2 -63.76 3.82 16.43
C LYS A 2 -64.79 3.40 15.37
N ASN A 3 -64.57 3.49 14.05
CA ASN A 3 -63.63 4.22 13.19
C ASN A 3 -64.15 3.98 11.75
N ASP A 4 -63.88 4.95 10.88
CA ASP A 4 -63.52 4.76 9.45
C ASP A 4 -64.52 4.10 8.50
N MET A 5 -65.39 4.96 7.99
CA MET A 5 -65.58 5.30 6.57
C MET A 5 -64.99 4.32 5.53
N SER A 6 -65.88 3.56 4.90
CA SER A 6 -65.64 2.81 3.67
C SER A 6 -66.87 2.89 2.77
N ARG A 7 -66.59 2.93 1.46
CA ARG A 7 -67.39 2.37 0.35
C ARG A 7 -68.22 3.35 -0.51
N ALA A 8 -67.64 3.58 -1.69
CA ALA A 8 -68.18 3.39 -3.05
C ALA A 8 -69.47 4.10 -3.52
N ALA A 9 -69.27 4.88 -4.58
CA ALA A 9 -69.93 4.82 -5.90
C ALA A 9 -71.45 4.59 -6.00
N ASP A 10 -72.14 5.55 -6.63
CA ASP A 10 -73.16 5.35 -7.68
C ASP A 10 -73.40 6.72 -8.36
N SER A 11 -73.20 6.93 -9.66
CA SER A 11 -73.87 6.38 -10.85
C SER A 11 -75.09 7.20 -11.30
N GLN A 12 -74.91 7.83 -12.47
CA GLN A 12 -75.87 8.08 -13.56
C GLN A 12 -77.10 8.94 -13.27
N HIS A 13 -77.44 9.92 -14.12
CA HIS A 13 -78.20 9.82 -15.38
C HIS A 13 -78.37 11.29 -15.87
N GLN A 14 -78.53 11.72 -17.12
CA GLN A 14 -78.87 11.09 -18.38
C GLN A 14 -78.67 12.09 -19.55
N SER A 15 -78.13 11.55 -20.66
CA SER A 15 -78.16 11.95 -22.09
C SER A 15 -79.50 12.58 -22.60
N PRO A 16 -79.63 13.19 -23.83
CA PRO A 16 -78.98 12.74 -25.08
C PRO A 16 -78.78 13.70 -26.29
N LYS A 17 -78.04 13.16 -27.28
CA LYS A 17 -78.24 13.25 -28.75
C LYS A 17 -77.70 14.44 -29.59
N LEU A 18 -76.64 14.09 -30.34
CA LEU A 18 -76.55 14.08 -31.82
C LEU A 18 -76.42 15.42 -32.57
N LYS A 19 -75.26 15.65 -33.23
CA LYS A 19 -75.11 15.62 -34.71
C LYS A 19 -73.73 16.08 -35.20
N SER A 20 -73.23 15.33 -36.19
CA SER A 20 -72.42 15.75 -37.35
C SER A 20 -71.00 16.32 -37.15
N LYS A 21 -70.01 15.43 -37.37
CA LYS A 21 -69.07 15.46 -38.50
C LYS A 21 -68.78 16.85 -39.13
N LEU A 22 -67.63 17.44 -38.80
CA LEU A 22 -66.82 18.14 -39.80
C LEU A 22 -65.35 18.21 -39.37
N MET A 23 -64.47 17.70 -40.22
CA MET A 23 -63.02 17.81 -40.11
C MET A 23 -62.61 19.29 -40.14
N ALA A 24 -62.19 19.83 -39.01
CA ALA A 24 -61.54 21.14 -38.94
C ALA A 24 -60.04 20.97 -39.17
N ARG A 25 -59.68 21.11 -40.45
CA ARG A 25 -58.34 21.35 -41.00
C ARG A 25 -57.54 22.28 -40.08
N ILE A 26 -56.52 21.73 -39.40
CA ILE A 26 -55.56 22.52 -38.62
C ILE A 26 -54.91 23.50 -39.60
N LYS A 27 -55.14 24.81 -39.40
CA LYS A 27 -54.51 25.87 -40.19
C LYS A 27 -52.98 25.71 -40.06
N PRO A 28 -52.20 25.71 -41.16
CA PRO A 28 -50.74 25.59 -41.11
C PRO A 28 -50.03 26.77 -40.42
N GLN A 29 -50.79 27.75 -39.94
CA GLN A 29 -50.31 28.95 -39.26
C GLN A 29 -49.98 28.70 -37.77
N ALA A 30 -50.56 27.67 -37.13
CA ALA A 30 -50.28 27.36 -35.72
C ALA A 30 -48.92 26.68 -35.51
N LEU A 31 -48.38 25.99 -36.53
CA LEU A 31 -47.05 25.39 -36.50
C LEU A 31 -45.92 26.39 -36.78
N LEU A 32 -46.22 27.53 -37.43
CA LEU A 32 -45.21 28.55 -37.73
C LEU A 32 -44.91 29.50 -36.55
N ILE A 33 -45.76 29.53 -35.52
CA ILE A 33 -45.53 30.36 -34.33
C ILE A 33 -44.60 29.67 -33.32
N GLN A 34 -44.48 28.33 -33.34
CA GLN A 34 -43.54 27.62 -32.44
C GLN A 34 -42.08 27.59 -32.94
N SER A 35 -41.78 28.04 -34.17
CA SER A 35 -40.43 27.97 -34.74
C SER A 35 -39.51 29.18 -34.42
N LYS A 36 -40.00 30.25 -33.78
CA LYS A 36 -39.18 31.44 -33.47
C LYS A 36 -38.73 31.52 -32.01
N LYS A 37 -38.14 30.45 -31.49
CA LYS A 37 -37.28 30.54 -30.30
C LYS A 37 -36.15 29.51 -30.29
N LYS A 38 -35.47 29.33 -31.42
CA LYS A 38 -34.09 28.81 -31.37
C LYS A 38 -33.23 29.91 -30.77
N LYS A 39 -32.93 29.80 -29.47
CA LYS A 39 -31.81 30.52 -28.86
C LYS A 39 -30.57 30.14 -29.69
N GLY A 40 -29.98 31.11 -30.38
CA GLY A 40 -28.72 30.91 -31.09
C GLY A 40 -27.66 30.37 -30.12
N PRO A 41 -26.56 29.79 -30.63
CA PRO A 41 -25.50 29.26 -29.79
C PRO A 41 -25.12 30.35 -28.79
N THR A 42 -25.22 30.02 -27.50
CA THR A 42 -24.87 30.93 -26.41
C THR A 42 -23.46 31.41 -26.70
N ARG A 43 -23.33 32.66 -27.15
CA ARG A 43 -22.03 33.30 -27.34
C ARG A 43 -21.35 33.17 -26.00
N ILE A 44 -20.32 32.35 -25.94
CA ILE A 44 -19.57 32.09 -24.71
C ILE A 44 -19.19 33.48 -24.20
N SER A 45 -19.74 33.85 -23.05
CA SER A 45 -19.53 35.18 -22.49
C SER A 45 -18.03 35.39 -22.36
N ILE A 46 -17.56 36.58 -22.72
CA ILE A 46 -16.15 36.94 -22.53
C ILE A 46 -15.75 36.69 -21.06
N THR A 47 -16.69 36.87 -20.13
CA THR A 47 -16.52 36.52 -18.72
C THR A 47 -16.25 35.03 -18.49
N THR A 48 -16.94 34.10 -19.15
CA THR A 48 -16.66 32.66 -19.00
C THR A 48 -15.31 32.28 -19.60
N ILE A 49 -14.92 32.89 -20.73
CA ILE A 49 -13.59 32.67 -21.33
C ILE A 49 -12.49 33.15 -20.37
N VAL A 50 -12.64 34.34 -19.80
CA VAL A 50 -11.69 34.88 -18.81
C VAL A 50 -11.63 33.99 -17.57
N MET A 51 -12.78 33.55 -17.05
CA MET A 51 -12.85 32.64 -15.89
C MET A 51 -12.17 31.30 -16.14
N CYS A 52 -12.38 30.68 -17.32
CA CYS A 52 -11.72 29.42 -17.67
C CYS A 52 -10.20 29.57 -17.76
N ASN A 53 -9.71 30.67 -18.34
CA ASN A 53 -8.27 30.95 -18.39
C ASN A 53 -7.67 31.16 -17.00
N LEU A 54 -8.41 31.83 -16.09
CA LEU A 54 -8.01 32.02 -14.69
C LEU A 54 -7.89 30.68 -13.94
N ILE A 55 -8.85 29.78 -14.14
CA ILE A 55 -8.83 28.43 -13.53
C ILE A 55 -7.67 27.61 -14.07
N ILE A 56 -7.43 27.63 -15.39
CA ILE A 56 -6.30 26.92 -16.00
C ILE A 56 -4.96 27.48 -15.50
N ALA A 57 -4.84 28.80 -15.36
CA ALA A 57 -3.66 29.45 -14.80
C ALA A 57 -3.43 29.04 -13.33
N LEU A 58 -4.48 28.96 -12.51
CA LEU A 58 -4.38 28.50 -11.12
C LEU A 58 -3.95 27.03 -11.03
N ILE A 59 -4.49 26.16 -11.89
CA ILE A 59 -4.07 24.75 -11.95
C ILE A 59 -2.61 24.65 -12.40
N ALA A 60 -2.20 25.40 -13.43
CA ALA A 60 -0.82 25.42 -13.89
C ALA A 60 0.14 25.95 -12.81
N LEU A 61 -0.24 27.01 -12.09
CA LEU A 61 0.53 27.54 -10.97
C LEU A 61 0.62 26.55 -9.81
N SER A 62 -0.46 25.84 -9.51
CA SER A 62 -0.47 24.76 -8.51
C SER A 62 0.44 23.61 -8.93
N LEU A 63 0.38 23.17 -10.19
CA LEU A 63 1.27 22.14 -10.73
C LEU A 63 2.72 22.59 -10.74
N VAL A 64 3.01 23.84 -11.13
CA VAL A 64 4.36 24.42 -11.11
C VAL A 64 4.85 24.61 -9.68
N ALA A 65 4.01 25.01 -8.74
CA ALA A 65 4.37 25.12 -7.33
C ALA A 65 4.66 23.73 -6.74
N THR A 66 3.85 22.72 -7.07
CA THR A 66 4.07 21.34 -6.64
C THR A 66 5.32 20.75 -7.29
N TYR A 67 5.53 21.01 -8.58
CA TYR A 67 6.71 20.60 -9.33
C TYR A 67 7.98 21.32 -8.85
N ARG A 68 7.91 22.62 -8.55
CA ARG A 68 9.03 23.39 -7.98
C ARG A 68 9.27 23.07 -6.52
N TYR A 69 8.24 22.72 -5.76
CA TYR A 69 8.38 22.19 -4.40
C TYR A 69 9.11 20.85 -4.43
N TRP A 70 8.78 20.00 -5.40
CA TRP A 70 9.46 18.72 -5.62
C TRP A 70 10.86 18.91 -6.21
N SER A 71 11.07 19.86 -7.14
CA SER A 71 12.35 20.10 -7.80
C SER A 71 13.34 20.93 -6.96
N ARG A 72 12.87 21.84 -6.09
CA ARG A 72 13.70 22.49 -5.06
C ARG A 72 14.10 21.52 -3.94
N ARG A 73 13.60 20.27 -3.95
CA ARG A 73 14.08 19.18 -3.10
C ARG A 73 15.34 18.50 -3.67
N SER A 74 16.12 19.22 -4.47
CA SER A 74 17.53 18.92 -4.74
C SER A 74 18.39 19.88 -3.93
N PRO A 75 19.06 19.45 -2.84
CA PRO A 75 20.15 20.21 -2.27
C PRO A 75 21.46 19.69 -2.87
N ASP A 76 21.93 20.39 -3.90
CA ASP A 76 23.36 20.62 -4.03
C ASP A 76 23.68 21.88 -3.23
N GLN A 77 24.66 21.82 -2.33
CA GLN A 77 25.70 22.85 -2.19
C GLN A 77 26.65 22.58 -1.02
N SER A 78 27.94 22.66 -1.37
CA SER A 78 28.96 23.57 -0.79
C SER A 78 29.11 23.59 0.73
N GLY A 79 30.30 23.19 1.18
CA GLY A 79 30.72 23.34 2.57
C GLY A 79 30.96 24.77 3.01
N SER A 80 30.90 24.97 4.33
CA SER A 80 31.83 25.77 5.13
C SER A 80 31.48 25.61 6.61
N ASP A 81 32.41 24.99 7.33
CA ASP A 81 32.75 25.02 8.75
C ASP A 81 31.79 25.52 9.85
N LEU A 82 31.78 24.72 10.91
CA LEU A 82 32.07 25.08 12.31
C LEU A 82 30.95 24.87 13.35
N SER A 83 31.24 23.90 14.22
CA SER A 83 30.75 23.61 15.58
C SER A 83 29.75 24.56 16.24
N THR A 84 28.68 24.01 16.83
CA THR A 84 28.48 23.91 18.30
C THR A 84 27.27 23.00 18.58
N LEU A 85 27.33 22.36 19.73
CA LEU A 85 26.59 21.22 20.27
C LEU A 85 25.17 21.60 20.77
N GLU A 86 24.27 20.60 20.73
CA GLU A 86 22.97 20.46 21.45
C GLU A 86 21.79 21.39 21.10
N ASP A 87 20.73 20.86 20.47
CA ASP A 87 19.47 20.53 21.18
C ASP A 87 18.43 19.81 20.27
N ILE A 88 17.48 19.17 20.93
CA ILE A 88 16.43 18.19 20.62
C ILE A 88 15.64 18.32 19.29
N GLY A 89 15.44 17.17 18.64
CA GLY A 89 14.18 16.82 17.97
C GLY A 89 14.02 17.23 16.50
N GLY A 90 14.26 16.28 15.59
CA GLY A 90 13.69 16.35 14.24
C GLY A 90 14.58 16.93 13.17
N PHE A 91 15.69 16.24 12.87
CA PHE A 91 16.20 16.09 11.50
C PHE A 91 17.19 14.93 11.55
N VAL A 92 16.71 13.70 11.29
CA VAL A 92 17.60 12.60 10.88
C VAL A 92 18.20 13.07 9.57
N LYS A 93 19.37 13.69 9.67
CA LYS A 93 20.21 14.10 8.55
C LYS A 93 20.35 12.87 7.64
N LYS A 94 20.06 13.06 6.34
CA LYS A 94 20.20 12.09 5.26
C LYS A 94 21.68 11.76 5.03
N TYR A 95 22.35 11.24 6.05
CA TYR A 95 23.68 10.68 5.94
C TYR A 95 23.54 9.32 5.31
N ASP A 96 24.16 9.09 4.15
CA ASP A 96 25.04 7.96 3.84
C ASP A 96 24.72 6.59 4.50
N LEU A 97 23.44 6.27 4.66
CA LEU A 97 22.96 5.08 5.33
C LEU A 97 23.19 3.91 4.37
N PRO A 98 23.72 2.79 4.85
CA PRO A 98 24.02 1.63 4.02
C PRO A 98 22.80 1.23 3.17
N GLY A 99 23.03 1.02 1.87
CA GLY A 99 22.01 0.53 0.94
C GLY A 99 21.87 -1.00 0.98
N TYR A 100 22.85 -1.69 1.56
CA TYR A 100 22.93 -3.14 1.57
C TYR A 100 23.28 -3.66 2.96
N ALA A 101 22.84 -4.89 3.24
CA ALA A 101 23.30 -5.65 4.39
C ALA A 101 23.68 -7.07 3.95
N ILE A 102 24.71 -7.64 4.56
CA ILE A 102 25.08 -9.04 4.41
C ILE A 102 24.71 -9.74 5.72
N LEU A 103 23.71 -10.60 5.65
CA LEU A 103 23.32 -11.50 6.73
C LEU A 103 24.21 -12.74 6.64
N ASN A 104 25.23 -12.83 7.51
CA ASN A 104 25.99 -14.07 7.63
C ASN A 104 25.15 -15.06 8.41
N THR A 105 24.87 -16.22 7.82
CA THR A 105 24.11 -17.29 8.47
C THR A 105 24.99 -18.52 8.68
N SER A 106 24.47 -19.54 9.38
CA SER A 106 25.14 -20.83 9.50
C SER A 106 25.22 -21.63 8.19
N LYS A 107 24.45 -21.24 7.16
CA LYS A 107 24.45 -21.87 5.83
C LYS A 107 25.23 -21.08 4.78
N GLY A 108 25.45 -19.80 5.00
CA GLY A 108 26.17 -18.93 4.09
C GLY A 108 25.75 -17.47 4.20
N PRO A 109 26.40 -16.57 3.43
CA PRO A 109 26.04 -15.16 3.39
C PRO A 109 24.81 -14.93 2.49
N ILE A 110 23.88 -14.09 2.96
CA ILE A 110 22.75 -13.59 2.18
C ILE A 110 22.90 -12.08 2.07
N MET A 111 23.01 -11.57 0.84
CA MET A 111 23.10 -10.13 0.58
C MET A 111 21.72 -9.58 0.29
N VAL A 112 21.35 -8.52 1.01
CA VAL A 112 20.06 -7.84 0.86
C VAL A 112 20.27 -6.37 0.49
N GLU A 113 19.41 -5.86 -0.38
CA GLU A 113 19.22 -4.45 -0.65
C GLU A 113 18.10 -3.90 0.25
N LEU A 114 18.28 -2.71 0.83
CA LEU A 114 17.36 -2.10 1.77
C LEU A 114 16.55 -0.96 1.10
N PHE A 115 15.24 -1.00 1.27
CA PHE A 115 14.28 -0.03 0.73
C PHE A 115 13.85 0.98 1.79
N LYS A 116 14.35 2.21 1.68
CA LYS A 116 14.00 3.29 2.61
C LYS A 116 12.68 3.98 2.29
N ASP A 117 12.27 3.97 1.03
CA ASP A 117 11.16 4.81 0.55
C ASP A 117 9.79 4.39 1.08
N GLY A 118 9.64 3.12 1.48
CA GLY A 118 8.36 2.60 2.01
C GLY A 118 8.24 2.62 3.53
N SER A 119 9.34 2.48 4.27
CA SER A 119 9.32 2.31 5.74
C SER A 119 10.65 2.74 6.37
N PRO A 120 10.98 4.05 6.34
CA PRO A 120 12.29 4.55 6.79
C PRO A 120 12.55 4.26 8.27
N GLU A 121 11.53 4.37 9.13
CA GLU A 121 11.64 4.10 10.57
C GLU A 121 12.05 2.64 10.87
N VAL A 122 11.56 1.69 10.08
CA VAL A 122 11.91 0.27 10.21
C VAL A 122 13.34 0.02 9.75
N VAL A 123 13.75 0.65 8.65
CA VAL A 123 15.13 0.56 8.17
C VAL A 123 16.09 1.17 9.19
N ASP A 124 15.81 2.35 9.70
CA ASP A 124 16.66 3.02 10.70
C ASP A 124 16.81 2.17 11.96
N ARG A 125 15.71 1.57 12.43
CA ARG A 125 15.74 0.63 13.55
C ARG A 125 16.53 -0.63 13.25
N PHE A 126 16.37 -1.21 12.06
CA PHE A 126 17.16 -2.37 11.64
C PHE A 126 18.66 -2.05 11.68
N LEU A 127 19.05 -0.89 11.16
CA LEU A 127 20.44 -0.44 11.13
C LEU A 127 21.02 -0.19 12.53
N ASP A 128 20.26 0.45 13.42
CA ASP A 128 20.63 0.63 14.82
C ASP A 128 20.85 -0.73 15.53
N LEU A 129 19.96 -1.70 15.29
CA LEU A 129 20.08 -3.04 15.85
C LEU A 129 21.26 -3.82 15.27
N CYS A 130 21.58 -3.63 13.99
CA CYS A 130 22.80 -4.19 13.40
C CYS A 130 24.06 -3.65 14.07
N GLN A 131 24.14 -2.33 14.30
CA GLN A 131 25.27 -1.70 14.98
C GLN A 131 25.42 -2.17 16.43
N LYS A 132 24.31 -2.40 17.13
CA LYS A 132 24.27 -2.97 18.48
C LYS A 132 24.56 -4.47 18.53
N GLY A 133 24.73 -5.13 17.38
CA GLY A 133 24.99 -6.57 17.30
C GLY A 133 23.78 -7.45 17.67
N HIS A 134 22.56 -6.90 17.67
CA HIS A 134 21.33 -7.61 18.09
C HIS A 134 21.07 -8.90 17.31
N PHE A 135 21.46 -8.94 16.04
CA PHE A 135 21.25 -10.11 15.16
C PHE A 135 22.33 -11.19 15.31
N LYS A 136 23.42 -10.92 16.05
CA LYS A 136 24.51 -11.88 16.23
C LYS A 136 24.04 -13.08 17.06
N GLY A 137 24.06 -14.27 16.47
CA GLY A 137 23.58 -15.49 17.10
C GLY A 137 22.05 -15.62 17.11
N MET A 138 21.33 -14.80 16.34
CA MET A 138 19.87 -14.86 16.27
C MET A 138 19.43 -16.15 15.55
N PRO A 139 18.69 -17.06 16.20
CA PRO A 139 18.19 -18.27 15.55
C PRO A 139 17.02 -17.96 14.63
N PHE A 140 16.86 -18.79 13.59
CA PHE A 140 15.60 -18.89 12.86
C PHE A 140 14.62 -19.71 13.70
N SER A 141 13.66 -19.03 14.31
CA SER A 141 12.68 -19.66 15.19
C SER A 141 11.67 -20.50 14.43
N HIS A 142 11.36 -20.13 13.18
CA HIS A 142 10.44 -20.88 12.33
C HIS A 142 10.91 -20.86 10.86
N VAL A 143 10.83 -22.02 10.21
CA VAL A 143 11.10 -22.20 8.78
C VAL A 143 9.88 -22.89 8.17
N ILE A 144 9.11 -22.16 7.38
CA ILE A 144 7.90 -22.67 6.75
C ILE A 144 8.12 -22.74 5.25
N LYS A 145 8.17 -23.96 4.71
CA LYS A 145 8.38 -24.22 3.29
C LYS A 145 7.33 -23.52 2.42
N HIS A 146 7.80 -22.96 1.31
CA HIS A 146 7.09 -22.15 0.34
C HIS A 146 6.32 -20.98 0.97
N TYR A 147 6.90 -20.40 2.02
CA TYR A 147 6.28 -19.30 2.75
C TYR A 147 7.36 -18.37 3.30
N VAL A 148 7.84 -18.60 4.53
CA VAL A 148 8.71 -17.66 5.23
C VAL A 148 9.71 -18.35 6.15
N ILE A 149 10.87 -17.73 6.28
CA ILE A 149 11.86 -17.97 7.34
C ILE A 149 11.77 -16.81 8.33
N LYS A 150 11.68 -17.12 9.61
CA LYS A 150 11.52 -16.15 10.70
C LYS A 150 12.67 -16.24 11.68
N GLY A 151 13.36 -15.12 11.88
CA GLY A 151 14.43 -14.94 12.87
C GLY A 151 13.99 -14.09 14.06
N GLY A 152 14.49 -14.44 15.24
CA GLY A 152 14.24 -13.70 16.47
C GLY A 152 13.20 -14.32 17.41
N GLY A 153 12.88 -13.60 18.49
CA GLY A 153 12.16 -14.13 19.64
C GLY A 153 10.65 -14.28 19.43
N SER A 154 10.19 -15.54 19.37
CA SER A 154 8.78 -15.90 19.55
C SER A 154 8.49 -16.13 21.04
N GLN A 155 8.22 -15.06 21.80
CA GLN A 155 7.79 -15.20 23.20
C GLN A 155 6.26 -15.38 23.36
N GLY A 156 5.51 -15.64 22.27
CA GLY A 156 4.06 -15.87 22.36
C GLY A 156 3.57 -16.88 21.34
N LEU A 157 2.98 -17.98 21.83
CA LEU A 157 2.42 -19.08 21.04
C LEU A 157 1.38 -18.59 20.01
N GLY A 158 0.54 -17.62 20.37
CA GLY A 158 -0.56 -17.15 19.52
C GLY A 158 -0.14 -16.43 18.24
N ALA A 159 1.05 -15.81 18.19
CA ALA A 159 1.55 -15.25 16.94
C ALA A 159 2.01 -16.38 16.01
N ALA A 160 2.76 -17.36 16.54
CA ALA A 160 3.23 -18.50 15.77
C ALA A 160 2.06 -19.32 15.19
N GLU A 161 1.00 -19.58 15.95
CA GLU A 161 -0.18 -20.33 15.49
C GLU A 161 -0.84 -19.75 14.24
N ASP A 162 -0.94 -18.44 14.11
CA ASP A 162 -1.48 -17.77 12.92
C ASP A 162 -0.57 -17.95 11.70
N TRP A 163 0.76 -17.92 11.88
CA TRP A 163 1.72 -18.21 10.81
C TRP A 163 1.72 -19.68 10.41
N ILE A 164 1.64 -20.59 11.38
CA ILE A 164 1.55 -22.05 11.20
C ILE A 164 0.29 -22.40 10.41
N SER A 165 -0.85 -21.83 10.82
CA SER A 165 -2.15 -22.07 10.16
C SER A 165 -2.16 -21.58 8.72
N LYS A 166 -1.60 -20.39 8.45
CA LYS A 166 -1.49 -19.84 7.09
C LYS A 166 -0.49 -20.59 6.22
N GLY A 167 0.65 -20.99 6.78
CA GLY A 167 1.63 -21.83 6.11
C GLY A 167 1.00 -23.15 5.64
N LYS A 168 0.25 -23.81 6.54
CA LYS A 168 -0.47 -25.06 6.24
C LYS A 168 -1.56 -24.88 5.16
N LEU A 169 -2.26 -23.75 5.15
CA LEU A 169 -3.26 -23.46 4.13
C LEU A 169 -2.60 -23.18 2.76
N ARG A 170 -1.45 -22.49 2.73
CA ARG A 170 -0.79 -22.12 1.47
C ARG A 170 0.01 -23.25 0.84
N SER A 171 0.57 -24.16 1.62
CA SER A 171 1.15 -25.39 1.06
C SER A 171 0.10 -26.21 0.28
N GLN A 172 -1.19 -25.97 0.52
CA GLN A 172 -2.30 -26.60 -0.21
C GLN A 172 -2.84 -25.76 -1.40
N LEU A 173 -2.48 -24.49 -1.54
CA LEU A 173 -3.10 -23.58 -2.52
C LEU A 173 -2.08 -22.94 -3.49
N VAL A 174 -2.15 -23.34 -4.75
CA VAL A 174 -1.37 -22.77 -5.89
C VAL A 174 -2.06 -21.50 -6.42
N THR A 175 -2.06 -20.40 -5.66
CA THR A 175 -2.64 -19.13 -6.13
C THR A 175 -1.56 -18.11 -6.48
N ARG A 176 -1.75 -17.46 -7.65
CA ARG A 176 -0.85 -16.42 -8.20
C ARG A 176 -0.62 -15.27 -7.19
N PRO A 177 0.63 -14.89 -6.96
CA PRO A 177 1.03 -13.99 -5.88
C PRO A 177 1.17 -12.52 -6.30
N LYS A 178 1.08 -11.59 -5.33
CA LYS A 178 1.26 -10.14 -5.48
C LYS A 178 2.62 -9.62 -4.97
N HIS A 179 3.37 -10.47 -4.26
CA HIS A 179 4.73 -10.19 -3.79
C HIS A 179 5.71 -11.12 -4.44
N GLU A 180 6.93 -10.68 -4.66
CA GLU A 180 8.01 -11.52 -5.17
C GLU A 180 8.59 -12.39 -4.04
N ALA A 181 9.26 -13.49 -4.40
CA ALA A 181 10.03 -14.28 -3.44
C ALA A 181 11.23 -13.46 -2.96
N PHE A 182 11.88 -13.92 -1.88
CA PHE A 182 13.13 -13.36 -1.38
C PHE A 182 13.05 -11.90 -0.89
N MET A 183 11.93 -11.52 -0.29
CA MET A 183 11.73 -10.22 0.33
C MET A 183 12.13 -10.26 1.80
N LEU A 184 12.78 -9.21 2.29
CA LEU A 184 13.14 -9.01 3.68
C LEU A 184 12.14 -8.07 4.36
N GLY A 185 11.67 -8.45 5.54
CA GLY A 185 10.75 -7.63 6.31
C GLY A 185 10.73 -7.91 7.80
N THR A 186 9.83 -7.21 8.49
CA THR A 186 9.52 -7.41 9.91
C THR A 186 8.01 -7.41 10.14
N THR A 187 7.54 -8.01 11.24
CA THR A 187 6.10 -8.10 11.54
C THR A 187 5.57 -6.80 12.15
N LYS A 188 4.38 -6.34 11.70
CA LYS A 188 3.78 -5.06 12.14
C LYS A 188 3.47 -5.02 13.63
N ASN A 189 2.98 -6.14 14.19
CA ASN A 189 2.52 -6.23 15.58
C ASN A 189 3.65 -6.20 16.63
N ARG A 190 4.92 -6.13 16.20
CA ARG A 190 6.10 -6.21 17.08
C ARG A 190 7.01 -4.99 16.98
N LEU A 191 6.54 -3.88 16.40
CA LEU A 191 7.26 -2.61 16.50
C LEU A 191 7.26 -2.08 17.94
N ASP A 192 6.28 -2.43 18.76
CA ASP A 192 6.19 -1.91 20.12
C ASP A 192 6.85 -2.89 21.12
N ASP A 193 8.09 -2.54 21.46
CA ASP A 193 8.68 -2.64 22.81
C ASP A 193 9.54 -3.85 23.24
N LYS A 194 9.65 -5.01 22.56
CA LYS A 194 10.54 -6.11 23.07
C LYS A 194 11.35 -6.95 22.08
N GLY A 195 11.35 -6.66 20.78
CA GLY A 195 12.24 -7.37 19.85
C GLY A 195 11.97 -7.07 18.39
N PHE A 196 12.99 -7.24 17.56
CA PHE A 196 12.88 -7.13 16.11
C PHE A 196 12.83 -8.53 15.50
N GLU A 197 11.68 -8.91 14.94
CA GLU A 197 11.52 -10.15 14.19
C GLU A 197 11.98 -9.93 12.75
N LEU A 198 12.91 -10.74 12.28
CA LEU A 198 13.35 -10.73 10.90
C LEU A 198 12.55 -11.76 10.10
N VAL A 199 12.02 -11.40 8.94
CA VAL A 199 11.29 -12.32 8.07
C VAL A 199 11.89 -12.29 6.68
N ILE A 200 12.18 -13.45 6.12
CA ILE A 200 12.58 -13.62 4.71
C ILE A 200 11.50 -14.46 4.03
N THR A 201 10.91 -13.95 2.94
CA THR A 201 9.96 -14.74 2.14
C THR A 201 10.72 -15.70 1.24
N THR A 202 10.27 -16.95 1.15
CA THR A 202 10.86 -17.96 0.26
C THR A 202 9.97 -18.23 -0.95
N ALA A 203 8.70 -17.87 -0.84
CA ALA A 203 7.76 -17.86 -1.93
C ALA A 203 7.04 -16.53 -2.05
N PRO A 204 6.44 -16.27 -3.21
CA PRO A 204 5.54 -15.15 -3.40
C PRO A 204 4.26 -15.21 -2.53
N ILE A 205 3.98 -14.19 -1.71
CA ILE A 205 2.83 -14.20 -0.77
C ILE A 205 1.94 -12.96 -0.90
N PRO A 206 0.78 -13.04 -1.57
CA PRO A 206 -0.09 -11.89 -1.86
C PRO A 206 -0.74 -11.24 -0.64
N ASP A 207 -0.96 -12.00 0.44
CA ASP A 207 -1.75 -11.57 1.60
C ASP A 207 -0.86 -11.14 2.78
N LEU A 208 0.44 -10.94 2.54
CA LEU A 208 1.39 -10.61 3.60
C LEU A 208 1.48 -9.11 3.92
N ASN A 209 0.99 -8.25 3.02
CA ASN A 209 1.01 -6.78 3.18
C ASN A 209 0.39 -6.29 4.47
N ASP A 210 -0.65 -6.96 4.96
CA ASP A 210 -1.35 -6.50 6.16
C ASP A 210 -0.60 -6.85 7.45
N LYS A 211 0.36 -7.78 7.40
CA LYS A 211 1.08 -8.29 8.58
C LYS A 211 2.59 -8.01 8.58
N LEU A 212 3.19 -7.82 7.40
CA LEU A 212 4.62 -7.58 7.24
C LEU A 212 4.89 -6.16 6.74
N ILE A 213 5.95 -5.56 7.25
CA ILE A 213 6.60 -4.39 6.67
C ILE A 213 7.80 -4.89 5.90
N VAL A 214 7.74 -4.84 4.57
CA VAL A 214 8.85 -5.18 3.69
C VAL A 214 9.77 -3.99 3.60
N PHE A 215 11.04 -4.18 3.92
CA PHE A 215 12.06 -3.12 3.92
C PHE A 215 13.32 -3.51 3.16
N GLY A 216 13.34 -4.65 2.47
CA GLY A 216 14.43 -5.03 1.58
C GLY A 216 14.11 -6.24 0.71
N ARG A 217 15.09 -6.61 -0.12
CA ARG A 217 15.08 -7.83 -0.94
C ARG A 217 16.44 -8.49 -0.94
N VAL A 218 16.47 -9.81 -1.10
CA VAL A 218 17.71 -10.53 -1.38
C VAL A 218 18.15 -10.23 -2.80
N ILE A 219 19.45 -9.99 -2.97
CA ILE A 219 20.09 -9.77 -4.27
C ILE A 219 21.20 -10.79 -4.57
N LYS A 220 21.72 -11.48 -3.55
CA LYS A 220 22.63 -12.63 -3.66
C LYS A 220 22.41 -13.58 -2.50
N GLY A 221 22.57 -14.89 -2.73
CA GLY A 221 22.35 -15.93 -1.71
C GLY A 221 20.92 -16.47 -1.68
N GLU A 222 20.20 -16.43 -2.80
CA GLU A 222 18.86 -17.06 -2.93
C GLU A 222 18.94 -18.58 -2.69
N ASP A 223 20.01 -19.21 -3.16
CA ASP A 223 20.36 -20.60 -2.92
C ASP A 223 20.55 -20.90 -1.43
N VAL A 224 21.21 -19.99 -0.68
CA VAL A 224 21.36 -20.11 0.77
C VAL A 224 20.01 -20.00 1.48
N VAL A 225 19.13 -19.10 1.02
CA VAL A 225 17.76 -18.96 1.55
C VAL A 225 16.98 -20.26 1.33
N GLN A 226 17.06 -20.86 0.15
CA GLN A 226 16.43 -22.14 -0.15
C GLN A 226 17.04 -23.30 0.66
N GLU A 227 18.35 -23.31 0.89
CA GLU A 227 18.97 -24.32 1.73
C GLU A 227 18.49 -24.22 3.19
N ILE A 228 18.31 -23.00 3.71
CA ILE A 228 17.71 -22.77 5.03
C ILE A 228 16.24 -23.21 5.05
N GLU A 229 15.50 -23.00 3.96
CA GLU A 229 14.10 -23.43 3.83
C GLU A 229 13.94 -24.96 3.89
N GLU A 230 14.88 -25.70 3.32
CA GLU A 230 14.81 -27.16 3.21
C GLU A 230 15.22 -27.91 4.48
N VAL A 231 15.63 -27.21 5.53
CA VAL A 231 16.03 -27.84 6.81
C VAL A 231 14.88 -28.60 7.45
N ASP A 232 15.22 -29.70 8.12
CA ASP A 232 14.21 -30.48 8.85
C ASP A 232 13.61 -29.67 9.99
N THR A 233 12.28 -29.58 10.01
CA THR A 233 11.52 -28.94 11.08
C THR A 233 10.66 -29.92 11.87
N ASP A 234 10.25 -29.51 13.07
CA ASP A 234 9.21 -30.20 13.84
C ASP A 234 7.79 -29.85 13.36
N GLU A 235 6.76 -30.35 14.06
CA GLU A 235 5.35 -30.09 13.74
C GLU A 235 4.95 -28.61 13.88
N HIS A 236 5.76 -27.82 14.58
CA HIS A 236 5.59 -26.38 14.77
C HIS A 236 6.49 -25.56 13.84
N TYR A 237 7.08 -26.19 12.82
CA TYR A 237 7.99 -25.56 11.85
C TYR A 237 9.28 -25.00 12.48
N ARG A 238 9.70 -25.51 13.63
CA ARG A 238 10.97 -25.14 14.25
C ARG A 238 12.10 -26.02 13.70
N PRO A 239 13.23 -25.44 13.25
CA PRO A 239 14.38 -26.23 12.80
C PRO A 239 14.87 -27.20 13.88
N LYS A 240 15.08 -28.46 13.52
CA LYS A 240 15.67 -29.49 14.42
C LYS A 240 17.16 -29.27 14.63
N SER A 241 17.82 -28.70 13.64
CA SER A 241 19.21 -28.28 13.71
C SER A 241 19.30 -26.77 13.96
N SER A 242 20.37 -26.33 14.62
CA SER A 242 20.58 -24.90 14.89
C SER A 242 20.92 -24.17 13.58
N VAL A 243 20.01 -23.30 13.14
CA VAL A 243 20.17 -22.47 11.96
C VAL A 243 19.79 -21.03 12.30
N GLY A 244 20.61 -20.08 11.88
CA GLY A 244 20.41 -18.68 12.26
C GLY A 244 21.49 -17.75 11.72
N ILE A 245 21.38 -16.49 12.13
CA ILE A 245 22.27 -15.39 11.76
C ILE A 245 23.47 -15.39 12.72
N THR A 246 24.67 -15.52 12.17
CA THR A 246 25.94 -15.43 12.89
C THR A 246 26.44 -13.99 13.00
N GLY A 247 26.01 -13.10 12.10
CA GLY A 247 26.31 -11.67 12.17
C GLY A 247 25.74 -10.90 10.98
N VAL A 248 25.78 -9.57 11.07
CA VAL A 248 25.33 -8.70 9.98
C VAL A 248 26.40 -7.65 9.67
N ILE A 249 26.72 -7.49 8.39
CA ILE A 249 27.67 -6.48 7.89
C ILE A 249 26.90 -5.47 7.04
N LEU A 250 27.01 -4.19 7.36
CA LEU A 250 26.37 -3.12 6.61
C LEU A 250 27.28 -2.60 5.50
N LYS A 251 26.73 -2.41 4.29
CA LYS A 251 27.45 -1.97 3.10
C LYS A 251 26.75 -0.80 2.43
N ARG A 252 27.53 0.13 1.89
CA ARG A 252 27.01 1.27 1.09
C ARG A 252 26.84 0.90 -0.38
N GLU A 253 27.77 0.13 -0.90
CA GLU A 253 27.84 -0.32 -2.29
C GLU A 253 28.04 -1.85 -2.34
N ILE A 254 27.74 -2.46 -3.50
CA ILE A 254 27.73 -3.93 -3.70
C ILE A 254 29.15 -4.50 -3.68
#